data_AF-A0A0V0T4I5-F1
#
_entry.id   AF-A0A0V0T4I5-F1
#
_cell.length_a   1.000
_cell.length_b   1.000
_cell.length_c   1.000
_cell.angle_alpha   90.00
_cell.angle_beta   90.00
_cell.angle_gamma   90.00
#
_symmetry.space_group_name_H-M   'P 1'
#
loop_
_entity.id
_entity.type
_entity.pdbx_description
1 polymer ?
#
loop_
_entity_poly.entity_id
_entity_poly.type
_entity_poly.pdbx_seq_one_letter_code
_entity_poly.pdbx_strand_id
1 'polypeptide(L)'
;MADITELRFVTNRGGSTSLVSQGRTYKLRYTNKQRKHWVCSKGREGCKGVIWTNLDVTYVITQKDHIESCPVDEHLAYKMEKKAVLKKRSAEETKPILAIYDEEVSAASAVPSVSGNFLLFKRMKSTMNSHRTTMAGKDFWLCQSNSRHILVFATGTNIRLLAAMRTWGMDGPFKIVPKWYQQLFTIHAFVAGKLVPAVYCLCTDKDIPTYGFILSK
;
A
#
# COMPACT_ATOMS: atom_id res chain seq x y z
N MET A 1 6.67 19.04 22.30
CA MET A 1 5.31 19.06 21.71
C MET A 1 4.82 17.63 21.65
N ALA A 2 3.65 17.34 22.24
CA ALA A 2 3.13 15.99 22.37
C ALA A 2 2.86 15.40 20.98
N ASP A 3 3.41 14.21 20.75
CA ASP A 3 3.21 13.41 19.54
C ASP A 3 1.72 13.15 19.35
N ILE A 4 1.12 13.80 18.33
CA ILE A 4 -0.29 13.59 17.98
C ILE A 4 -0.39 12.13 17.55
N THR A 5 -0.82 11.28 18.47
CA THR A 5 -1.02 9.86 18.21
C THR A 5 -2.10 9.78 17.14
N GLU A 6 -1.73 9.55 15.89
CA GLU A 6 -2.68 9.61 14.78
C GLU A 6 -3.73 8.50 14.90
N LEU A 7 -4.91 8.89 15.38
CA LEU A 7 -6.08 8.03 15.51
C LEU A 7 -6.82 7.96 14.18
N ARG A 8 -7.13 6.74 13.72
CA ARG A 8 -7.85 6.54 12.46
C ARG A 8 -8.89 5.45 12.57
N PHE A 9 -10.01 5.62 11.86
CA PHE A 9 -11.00 4.56 11.74
C PHE A 9 -10.77 3.69 10.50
N VAL A 10 -10.94 2.39 10.67
CA VAL A 10 -11.01 1.42 9.58
C VAL A 10 -12.32 0.66 9.69
N THR A 11 -13.09 0.66 8.62
CA THR A 11 -14.30 -0.14 8.48
C THR A 11 -13.96 -1.48 7.86
N ASN A 12 -14.42 -2.56 8.48
CA ASN A 12 -14.32 -3.90 7.91
C ASN A 12 -15.45 -4.14 6.88
N ARG A 13 -15.33 -5.17 6.03
CA ARG A 13 -16.35 -5.57 5.04
C ARG A 13 -17.74 -5.81 5.66
N GLY A 14 -17.79 -6.21 6.93
CA GLY A 14 -19.03 -6.39 7.70
C GLY A 14 -19.56 -5.12 8.38
N GLY A 15 -19.09 -3.93 8.00
CA GLY A 15 -19.55 -2.64 8.53
C GLY A 15 -19.02 -2.26 9.92
N SER A 16 -18.33 -3.17 10.63
CA SER A 16 -17.75 -2.87 11.95
C SER A 16 -16.59 -1.88 11.85
N THR A 17 -16.66 -0.78 12.60
CA THR A 17 -15.58 0.23 12.69
C THR A 17 -14.59 -0.12 13.80
N SER A 18 -13.30 -0.14 13.45
CA SER A 18 -12.19 -0.32 14.38
C SER A 18 -11.33 0.94 14.42
N LEU A 19 -10.77 1.24 15.59
CA LEU A 19 -9.78 2.30 15.76
C LEU A 19 -8.39 1.75 15.44
N VAL A 20 -7.55 2.55 14.82
CA VAL A 20 -6.16 2.22 14.55
C VAL A 20 -5.28 3.31 15.15
N SER A 21 -4.28 2.89 15.90
CA SER A 21 -3.28 3.74 16.54
C SER A 21 -1.96 2.98 16.59
N GLN A 22 -0.85 3.64 16.23
CA GLN A 22 0.50 3.06 16.25
C GLN A 22 0.60 1.72 15.48
N GLY A 23 -0.06 1.63 14.32
CA GLY A 23 -0.09 0.41 13.49
C GLY A 23 -0.83 -0.79 14.11
N ARG A 24 -1.57 -0.58 15.21
CA ARG A 24 -2.37 -1.62 15.88
C ARG A 24 -3.85 -1.29 15.79
N THR A 25 -4.68 -2.33 15.67
CA THR A 25 -6.14 -2.20 15.58
C THR A 25 -6.80 -2.45 16.94
N TYR A 26 -7.85 -1.67 17.23
CA TYR A 26 -8.60 -1.73 18.46
C TYR A 26 -10.10 -1.77 18.17
N LYS A 27 -10.83 -2.51 19.01
CA LYS A 27 -12.29 -2.64 18.95
C LYS A 27 -12.92 -1.81 20.06
N LEU A 28 -13.98 -1.08 19.72
CA LEU A 28 -14.77 -0.37 20.72
C LEU A 28 -15.43 -1.39 21.66
N ARG A 29 -15.28 -1.21 22.97
CA ARG A 29 -16.00 -2.02 23.96
C ARG A 29 -17.21 -1.30 24.51
N TYR A 30 -17.04 -0.05 24.90
CA TYR A 30 -18.12 0.79 25.39
C TYR A 30 -17.74 2.26 25.28
N THR A 31 -18.77 3.09 25.32
CA THR A 31 -18.65 4.55 25.38
C THR A 31 -19.23 4.99 26.72
N ASN A 32 -18.47 5.75 27.48
CA ASN A 32 -18.96 6.44 28.67
C ASN A 32 -19.26 7.91 28.33
N LYS A 33 -19.86 8.67 29.26
CA LYS A 33 -20.23 10.09 29.09
C LYS A 33 -19.09 11.02 28.65
N GLN A 34 -17.84 10.64 28.90
CA GLN A 34 -16.67 11.49 28.63
C GLN A 34 -15.62 10.86 27.72
N ARG A 35 -15.65 9.53 27.54
CA ARG A 35 -14.56 8.80 26.88
C ARG A 35 -15.02 7.51 26.24
N LYS A 36 -14.29 7.06 25.22
CA LYS A 36 -14.45 5.76 24.57
C LYS A 36 -13.36 4.80 25.02
N HIS A 37 -13.74 3.55 25.28
CA HIS A 37 -12.83 2.49 25.69
C HIS A 37 -12.60 1.50 24.56
N TRP A 38 -11.34 1.38 24.16
CA TRP A 38 -10.89 0.59 23.01
C TRP A 38 -9.94 -0.50 23.47
N VAL A 39 -10.20 -1.75 23.08
CA VAL A 39 -9.32 -2.89 23.41
C VAL A 39 -8.60 -3.39 22.18
N CYS A 40 -7.35 -3.80 22.35
CA CYS A 40 -6.55 -4.38 21.27
C CYS A 40 -7.28 -5.56 20.62
N SER A 41 -7.31 -5.59 19.29
CA SER A 41 -7.95 -6.67 18.54
C SER A 41 -7.31 -8.05 18.80
N LYS A 42 -6.06 -8.06 19.26
CA LYS A 42 -5.31 -9.25 19.66
C LYS A 42 -5.56 -9.68 21.11
N GLY A 43 -6.65 -9.21 21.75
CA GLY A 43 -7.01 -9.63 23.10
C GLY A 43 -7.20 -11.15 23.26
N ARG A 44 -7.60 -11.86 22.20
CA ARG A 44 -7.68 -13.34 22.21
C ARG A 44 -6.31 -14.02 22.25
N GLU A 45 -5.26 -13.33 21.80
CA GLU A 45 -3.86 -13.79 21.84
C GLU A 45 -3.16 -13.35 23.14
N GLY A 46 -3.92 -12.93 24.16
CA GLY A 46 -3.39 -12.52 25.47
C GLY A 46 -3.00 -11.03 25.57
N CYS A 47 -3.15 -10.24 24.51
CA CYS A 47 -2.79 -8.83 24.56
C CYS A 47 -3.79 -8.00 25.38
N LYS A 48 -3.29 -7.32 26.42
CA LYS A 48 -4.09 -6.44 27.30
C LYS A 48 -4.00 -4.96 26.93
N GLY A 49 -3.53 -4.64 25.72
CA GLY A 49 -3.42 -3.27 25.23
C GLY A 49 -4.79 -2.59 25.17
N VAL A 50 -4.89 -1.40 25.74
CA VAL A 50 -6.13 -0.61 25.83
C VAL A 50 -5.83 0.85 25.51
N ILE A 51 -6.75 1.50 24.82
CA ILE A 51 -6.72 2.95 24.60
C ILE A 51 -8.03 3.54 25.10
N TRP A 52 -7.93 4.66 25.83
CA TRP A 52 -9.06 5.54 26.11
C TRP A 52 -8.90 6.81 25.29
N THR A 53 -9.96 7.18 24.59
CA THR A 53 -10.00 8.42 23.78
C THR A 53 -11.13 9.32 24.27
N ASN A 54 -11.10 10.59 23.90
CA ASN A 54 -12.29 11.44 24.00
C ASN A 54 -13.43 10.91 23.11
N LEU A 55 -14.63 11.45 23.28
CA LEU A 55 -15.82 11.03 22.54
C LEU A 55 -15.64 11.13 21.01
N ASP A 56 -14.99 12.20 20.55
CA ASP A 56 -14.74 12.45 19.13
C ASP A 56 -13.53 11.72 18.58
N VAL A 57 -12.77 11.02 19.44
CA VAL A 57 -11.61 10.20 19.06
C VAL A 57 -10.55 11.05 18.34
N THR A 58 -10.36 12.28 18.80
CA THR A 58 -9.38 13.22 18.27
C THR A 58 -8.02 13.08 18.94
N TYR A 59 -7.97 12.58 20.18
CA TYR A 59 -6.71 12.29 20.88
C TYR A 59 -6.86 11.12 21.87
N VAL A 60 -5.72 10.54 22.25
CA VAL A 60 -5.61 9.51 23.28
C VAL A 60 -5.51 10.17 24.65
N ILE A 61 -6.42 9.82 25.56
CA ILE A 61 -6.41 10.28 26.96
C ILE A 61 -5.42 9.44 27.76
N THR A 62 -5.54 8.11 27.67
CA THR A 62 -4.65 7.16 28.33
C THR A 62 -4.47 5.92 27.46
N GLN A 63 -3.33 5.26 27.59
CA GLN A 63 -3.01 4.01 26.91
C GLN A 63 -2.35 3.03 27.89
N LYS A 64 -2.74 1.76 27.81
CA LYS A 64 -2.04 0.65 28.46
C LYS A 64 -1.14 -0.06 27.47
N ASP A 65 0.03 -0.46 27.95
CA ASP A 65 1.03 -1.13 27.14
C ASP A 65 0.54 -2.48 26.60
N HIS A 66 1.10 -2.83 25.45
CA HIS A 66 0.90 -4.13 24.85
C HIS A 66 1.93 -5.11 25.43
N ILE A 67 1.63 -6.40 25.36
CA ILE A 67 2.67 -7.43 25.53
C ILE A 67 3.72 -7.27 24.43
N GLU A 68 4.99 -7.57 24.72
CA GLU A 68 6.09 -7.45 23.73
C GLU A 68 5.81 -8.23 22.44
N SER A 69 5.12 -9.36 22.56
CA SER A 69 4.76 -10.21 21.43
C SER A 69 3.58 -9.71 20.60
N CYS A 70 2.92 -8.60 20.95
CA CYS A 70 1.79 -8.07 20.19
C CYS A 70 2.29 -7.38 18.91
N PRO A 71 2.21 -8.03 17.74
CA PRO A 71 2.85 -7.52 16.55
C PRO A 71 2.14 -6.25 16.08
N VAL A 72 2.93 -5.27 15.67
CA VAL A 72 2.43 -4.16 14.85
C VAL A 72 2.09 -4.76 13.49
N ASP A 73 0.91 -4.45 12.94
CA ASP A 73 0.66 -4.81 11.54
C ASP A 73 1.46 -3.84 10.67
N GLU A 74 2.67 -4.24 10.28
CA GLU A 74 3.60 -3.43 9.51
C GLU A 74 2.96 -2.84 8.24
N HIS A 75 2.10 -3.62 7.58
CA HIS A 75 1.39 -3.16 6.38
C HIS A 75 0.36 -2.08 6.69
N LEU A 76 -0.34 -2.21 7.82
CA LEU A 76 -1.28 -1.19 8.29
C LEU A 76 -0.53 0.07 8.73
N ALA A 77 0.59 -0.09 9.43
CA ALA A 77 1.46 1.02 9.84
C ALA A 77 1.96 1.80 8.61
N TYR A 78 2.49 1.09 7.60
CA TYR A 78 2.91 1.68 6.33
C TYR A 78 1.78 2.44 5.63
N LYS A 79 0.59 1.85 5.51
CA LYS A 79 -0.58 2.52 4.91
C LYS A 79 -1.00 3.76 5.67
N MET A 80 -0.91 3.74 7.00
CA MET A 80 -1.23 4.90 7.83
C MET A 80 -0.22 6.02 7.61
N GLU A 81 1.07 5.71 7.64
CA GLU A 81 2.16 6.65 7.42
C GLU A 81 2.04 7.30 6.04
N LYS A 82 1.87 6.52 4.97
CA LYS A 82 1.68 7.06 3.61
C LYS A 82 0.46 7.98 3.51
N LYS A 83 -0.67 7.58 4.09
CA LYS A 83 -1.87 8.43 4.11
C LYS A 83 -1.74 9.66 5.02
N ALA A 84 -0.86 9.64 6.02
CA ALA A 84 -0.53 10.81 6.86
C ALA A 84 0.25 11.84 6.06
N VAL A 85 1.30 11.39 5.38
CA VAL A 85 2.15 12.19 4.51
C VAL A 85 1.31 12.87 3.43
N LEU A 86 0.42 12.11 2.77
CA LEU A 86 -0.50 12.67 1.76
C LEU A 86 -1.43 13.74 2.34
N LYS A 87 -1.98 13.54 3.54
CA LYS A 87 -2.91 14.49 4.16
C LYS A 87 -2.22 15.78 4.59
N LYS A 88 -1.01 15.70 5.16
CA LYS A 88 -0.19 16.87 5.51
C LYS A 88 0.13 17.70 4.27
N ARG A 89 0.64 17.07 3.21
CA ARG A 89 0.92 17.73 1.92
C ARG A 89 -0.33 18.38 1.31
N SER A 90 -1.47 17.69 1.33
CA SER A 90 -2.73 18.25 0.80
C SER A 90 -3.28 19.44 1.59
N ALA A 91 -2.91 19.57 2.87
CA ALA A 91 -3.33 20.69 3.72
C ALA A 91 -2.37 21.89 3.61
N GLU A 92 -1.12 21.66 3.20
CA GLU A 92 -0.07 22.68 3.09
C GLU A 92 0.08 23.25 1.67
N GLU A 93 -0.39 22.56 0.63
CA GLU A 93 -0.13 22.95 -0.77
C GLU A 93 -1.40 23.27 -1.56
N THR A 94 -1.59 24.55 -1.91
CA THR A 94 -2.53 25.05 -2.93
C THR A 94 -1.96 24.97 -4.35
N LYS A 95 -0.88 24.22 -4.57
CA LYS A 95 -0.20 24.16 -5.87
C LYS A 95 -0.86 23.15 -6.82
N PRO A 96 -0.90 23.43 -8.13
CA PRO A 96 -1.40 22.50 -9.14
C PRO A 96 -0.53 21.24 -9.21
N ILE A 97 -1.19 20.10 -9.48
CA ILE A 97 -0.64 18.73 -9.49
C ILE A 97 0.67 18.59 -10.30
N LEU A 98 0.85 19.41 -11.34
CA LEU A 98 2.03 19.38 -12.21
C LEU A 98 3.32 19.82 -11.48
N ALA A 99 3.24 20.83 -10.61
CA ALA A 99 4.39 21.32 -9.86
C ALA A 99 4.87 20.30 -8.81
N ILE A 100 3.94 19.53 -8.26
CA ILE A 100 4.23 18.44 -7.31
C ILE A 100 4.97 17.30 -8.01
N TYR A 101 4.62 17.01 -9.27
CA TYR A 101 5.31 15.98 -10.06
C TYR A 101 6.79 16.32 -10.27
N ASP A 102 7.09 17.55 -10.67
CA ASP A 102 8.47 17.99 -10.95
C ASP A 102 9.33 18.09 -9.68
N GLU A 103 8.74 18.52 -8.55
CA GLU A 103 9.41 18.53 -7.23
C GLU A 103 9.69 17.10 -6.73
N GLU A 104 8.74 16.16 -6.86
CA GLU A 104 8.90 14.77 -6.41
C GLU A 104 9.90 13.97 -7.26
N VAL A 105 9.95 14.23 -8.57
CA VAL A 105 10.96 13.66 -9.47
C VAL A 105 12.36 14.13 -9.07
N SER A 106 12.48 15.38 -8.64
CA SER A 106 13.75 15.98 -8.20
C SER A 106 14.18 15.49 -6.82
N ALA A 107 13.27 15.35 -5.86
CA ALA A 107 13.55 14.90 -4.49
C ALA A 107 13.89 13.40 -4.40
N ALA A 108 13.26 12.56 -5.24
CA ALA A 108 13.53 11.12 -5.29
C ALA A 108 14.98 10.78 -5.72
N SER A 109 15.69 11.72 -6.34
CA SER A 109 17.08 11.59 -6.76
C SER A 109 18.10 11.85 -5.64
N ALA A 110 17.70 12.48 -4.53
CA ALA A 110 18.65 13.04 -3.56
C ALA A 110 18.74 12.31 -2.21
N VAL A 111 17.90 11.31 -1.94
CA VAL A 111 17.86 10.63 -0.63
C VAL A 111 18.58 9.27 -0.68
N PRO A 112 19.69 9.08 0.06
CA PRO A 112 20.21 7.74 0.32
C PRO A 112 19.15 6.96 1.10
N SER A 113 18.67 5.85 0.54
CA SER A 113 17.62 5.05 1.16
C SER A 113 18.08 4.47 2.49
N VAL A 114 17.57 5.00 3.61
CA VAL A 114 17.60 4.32 4.91
C VAL A 114 16.55 3.21 4.88
N SER A 115 16.83 2.12 4.16
CA SER A 115 15.95 0.94 4.08
C SER A 115 16.44 -0.17 5.00
N GLY A 116 16.36 0.09 6.32
CA GLY A 116 16.65 -0.90 7.35
C GLY A 116 15.58 -1.99 7.49
N ASN A 117 14.36 -1.79 7.00
CA ASN A 117 13.26 -2.74 7.18
C ASN A 117 12.82 -3.38 5.86
N PHE A 118 13.53 -4.40 5.36
CA PHE A 118 13.04 -5.17 4.19
C PHE A 118 13.60 -6.60 4.09
N LEU A 119 13.41 -7.44 5.10
CA LEU A 119 13.78 -8.86 5.03
C LEU A 119 12.79 -9.70 4.19
N LEU A 120 11.49 -9.38 4.22
CA LEU A 120 10.46 -10.13 3.46
C LEU A 120 10.42 -9.80 1.96
N PHE A 121 10.69 -8.56 1.57
CA PHE A 121 10.84 -8.23 0.15
C PHE A 121 12.13 -8.79 -0.44
N LYS A 122 13.24 -8.86 0.34
CA LYS A 122 14.43 -9.63 -0.04
C LYS A 122 14.08 -11.10 -0.26
N ARG A 123 13.21 -11.68 0.58
CA ARG A 123 12.72 -13.07 0.42
C ARG A 123 11.83 -13.23 -0.81
N MET A 124 10.85 -12.35 -1.02
CA MET A 124 10.02 -12.34 -2.24
C MET A 124 10.89 -12.14 -3.48
N LYS A 125 11.90 -11.27 -3.44
CA LYS A 125 12.89 -11.06 -4.49
C LYS A 125 13.74 -12.32 -4.75
N SER A 126 14.15 -13.03 -3.71
CA SER A 126 14.89 -14.29 -3.82
C SER A 126 14.06 -15.40 -4.47
N THR A 127 12.82 -15.61 -3.98
CA THR A 127 11.88 -16.59 -4.53
C THR A 127 11.39 -16.22 -5.95
N MET A 128 11.32 -14.93 -6.27
CA MET A 128 10.93 -14.46 -7.60
C MET A 128 12.10 -14.50 -8.59
N ASN A 129 13.35 -14.35 -8.11
CA ASN A 129 14.53 -14.59 -8.94
C ASN A 129 14.62 -16.05 -9.41
N SER A 130 14.11 -17.02 -8.65
CA SER A 130 14.00 -18.42 -9.10
C SER A 130 12.83 -18.69 -10.06
N HIS A 131 11.91 -17.73 -10.24
CA HIS A 131 10.74 -17.84 -11.13
C HIS A 131 10.68 -16.68 -12.15
N ARG A 132 11.83 -16.32 -12.72
CA ARG A 132 11.91 -15.30 -13.79
C ARG A 132 11.42 -15.79 -15.14
N THR A 133 11.19 -17.08 -15.28
CA THR A 133 10.83 -17.70 -16.56
C THR A 133 9.37 -18.14 -16.55
N THR A 134 8.69 -17.92 -17.67
CA THR A 134 7.42 -18.58 -17.99
C THR A 134 7.60 -20.11 -17.94
N MET A 135 6.49 -20.86 -17.89
CA MET A 135 6.53 -22.32 -18.03
C MET A 135 7.21 -22.80 -19.33
N ALA A 136 7.33 -21.92 -20.33
CA ALA A 136 8.03 -22.15 -21.58
C ALA A 136 9.50 -21.65 -21.58
N GLY A 137 10.08 -21.36 -20.41
CA GLY A 137 11.48 -20.97 -20.26
C GLY A 137 11.83 -19.53 -20.66
N LYS A 138 10.85 -18.71 -21.09
CA LYS A 138 11.09 -17.32 -21.51
C LYS A 138 11.10 -16.37 -20.32
N ASP A 139 12.01 -15.40 -20.33
CA ASP A 139 12.06 -14.32 -19.33
C ASP A 139 10.71 -13.55 -19.25
N PHE A 140 10.20 -13.42 -18.03
CA PHE A 140 8.88 -12.89 -17.68
C PHE A 140 8.95 -11.70 -16.70
N TRP A 141 10.16 -11.21 -16.42
CA TRP A 141 10.41 -10.12 -15.49
C TRP A 141 10.87 -8.87 -16.23
N LEU A 142 10.07 -7.79 -16.17
CA LEU A 142 10.34 -6.58 -16.95
C LEU A 142 10.94 -5.45 -16.13
N CYS A 143 10.33 -5.08 -15.00
CA CYS A 143 10.76 -3.90 -14.23
C CYS A 143 10.34 -3.96 -12.76
N GLN A 144 11.15 -3.35 -11.90
CA GLN A 144 10.84 -3.10 -10.49
C GLN A 144 11.10 -1.64 -10.15
N SER A 145 10.09 -0.98 -9.57
CA SER A 145 10.27 0.32 -8.95
C SER A 145 10.56 0.14 -7.47
N ASN A 146 11.79 0.47 -7.02
CA ASN A 146 12.15 0.40 -5.61
C ASN A 146 11.47 1.52 -4.78
N SER A 147 11.18 2.67 -5.39
CA SER A 147 10.57 3.83 -4.71
C SER A 147 9.06 3.69 -4.54
N ARG A 148 8.39 3.04 -5.51
CA ARG A 148 6.93 2.84 -5.50
C ARG A 148 6.51 1.40 -5.25
N HIS A 149 7.47 0.49 -5.02
CA HIS A 149 7.24 -0.94 -4.80
C HIS A 149 6.32 -1.59 -5.84
N ILE A 150 6.43 -1.18 -7.10
CA ILE A 150 5.68 -1.75 -8.22
C ILE A 150 6.49 -2.88 -8.84
N LEU A 151 5.84 -4.02 -9.09
CA LEU A 151 6.42 -5.10 -9.89
C LEU A 151 5.70 -5.21 -11.23
N VAL A 152 6.47 -5.24 -12.32
CA VAL A 152 5.95 -5.36 -13.68
C VAL A 152 6.46 -6.64 -14.32
N PHE A 153 5.54 -7.48 -14.75
CA PHE A 153 5.78 -8.76 -15.41
C PHE A 153 5.32 -8.69 -16.87
N ALA A 154 6.23 -9.04 -17.77
CA ALA A 154 5.98 -9.16 -19.19
C ALA A 154 7.12 -9.95 -19.84
N THR A 155 6.81 -10.61 -20.96
CA THR A 155 7.85 -11.15 -21.84
C THR A 155 8.25 -10.11 -22.88
N GLY A 156 9.46 -10.20 -23.42
CA GLY A 156 9.87 -9.38 -24.57
C GLY A 156 8.92 -9.51 -25.77
N THR A 157 8.34 -10.70 -25.99
CA THR A 157 7.33 -10.92 -27.03
C THR A 157 6.03 -10.17 -26.75
N ASN A 158 5.59 -10.08 -25.49
CA ASN A 158 4.39 -9.35 -25.12
C ASN A 158 4.58 -7.84 -25.29
N ILE A 159 5.78 -7.32 -24.98
CA ILE A 159 6.11 -5.91 -25.19
C ILE A 159 6.16 -5.57 -26.67
N ARG A 160 6.81 -6.42 -27.49
CA ARG A 160 6.82 -6.24 -28.95
C ARG A 160 5.42 -6.31 -29.55
N LEU A 161 4.58 -7.21 -29.04
CA LEU A 161 3.17 -7.30 -29.42
C LEU A 161 2.46 -5.98 -29.12
N LEU A 162 2.53 -5.48 -27.88
CA LEU A 162 1.93 -4.21 -27.50
C LEU A 162 2.44 -3.03 -28.33
N ALA A 163 3.74 -2.95 -28.60
CA ALA A 163 4.35 -1.91 -29.42
C ALA A 163 3.86 -1.93 -30.88
N ALA A 164 3.52 -3.11 -31.41
CA ALA A 164 2.96 -3.26 -32.75
C ALA A 164 1.45 -2.95 -32.82
N MET A 165 0.75 -2.91 -31.68
CA MET A 165 -0.68 -2.67 -31.65
C MET A 165 -1.01 -1.17 -31.68
N ARG A 166 -1.95 -0.78 -32.57
CA ARG A 166 -2.57 0.57 -32.55
C ARG A 166 -3.54 0.78 -31.40
N THR A 167 -4.10 -0.30 -30.87
CA THR A 167 -5.12 -0.26 -29.82
C THR A 167 -4.80 -1.30 -28.77
N TRP A 168 -4.75 -0.84 -27.52
CA TRP A 168 -4.52 -1.64 -26.34
C TRP A 168 -5.48 -1.17 -25.25
N GLY A 169 -5.80 -2.07 -24.33
CA GLY A 169 -6.75 -1.83 -23.25
C GLY A 169 -6.07 -1.95 -21.88
N MET A 170 -6.71 -1.40 -20.86
CA MET A 170 -6.22 -1.47 -19.48
C MET A 170 -7.35 -1.97 -18.60
N ASP A 171 -7.04 -2.90 -17.69
CA ASP A 171 -7.98 -3.35 -16.68
C ASP A 171 -7.34 -3.33 -15.28
N GLY A 172 -8.12 -2.90 -14.30
CA GLY A 172 -7.62 -2.45 -12.99
C GLY A 172 -8.30 -2.93 -11.70
N PRO A 173 -9.34 -3.80 -11.64
CA PRO A 173 -10.03 -4.05 -10.38
C PRO A 173 -9.80 -5.44 -9.77
N PHE A 174 -8.74 -6.19 -10.12
CA PHE A 174 -8.47 -7.44 -9.42
C PHE A 174 -7.95 -7.16 -8.00
N LYS A 175 -8.85 -7.26 -7.01
CA LYS A 175 -8.55 -7.16 -5.57
C LYS A 175 -7.87 -8.42 -5.01
N ILE A 176 -7.68 -9.45 -5.84
CA ILE A 176 -7.03 -10.71 -5.47
C ILE A 176 -5.53 -10.52 -5.70
N VAL A 177 -4.85 -9.95 -4.69
CA VAL A 177 -3.40 -9.74 -4.70
C VAL A 177 -2.80 -10.09 -3.34
N PRO A 178 -1.48 -10.40 -3.29
CA PRO A 178 -0.81 -10.62 -2.01
C PRO A 178 -1.03 -9.45 -1.06
N LYS A 179 -1.03 -9.72 0.26
CA LYS A 179 -1.40 -8.75 1.33
C LYS A 179 -0.76 -7.36 1.16
N TRP A 180 0.46 -7.30 0.60
CA TRP A 180 1.29 -6.11 0.43
C TRP A 180 0.93 -5.23 -0.78
N TYR A 181 0.13 -5.73 -1.72
CA TYR A 181 -0.30 -4.99 -2.91
C TYR A 181 -1.78 -4.61 -2.79
N GLN A 182 -2.15 -3.49 -3.39
CA GLN A 182 -3.53 -3.01 -3.40
C GLN A 182 -4.30 -3.45 -4.65
N GLN A 183 -3.60 -3.73 -5.75
CA GLN A 183 -4.19 -4.21 -7.00
C GLN A 183 -3.22 -4.97 -7.87
N LEU A 184 -3.80 -5.84 -8.69
CA LEU A 184 -3.22 -6.31 -9.93
C LEU A 184 -3.84 -5.48 -11.06
N PHE A 185 -2.97 -4.79 -11.78
CA PHE A 185 -3.31 -3.99 -12.94
C PHE A 185 -2.74 -4.68 -14.18
N THR A 186 -3.48 -4.63 -15.29
CA THR A 186 -3.14 -5.39 -16.49
C THR A 186 -3.30 -4.55 -17.75
N ILE A 187 -2.34 -4.67 -18.66
CA ILE A 187 -2.38 -4.04 -19.98
C ILE A 187 -2.61 -5.14 -21.01
N HIS A 188 -3.60 -4.93 -21.88
CA HIS A 188 -4.10 -5.89 -22.84
C HIS A 188 -3.78 -5.47 -24.26
N ALA A 189 -3.29 -6.40 -25.07
CA ALA A 189 -3.23 -6.25 -26.52
C ALA A 189 -4.54 -6.74 -27.14
N PHE A 190 -5.02 -6.07 -28.20
CA PHE A 190 -6.17 -6.54 -28.96
C PHE A 190 -5.73 -7.39 -30.15
N VAL A 191 -5.82 -8.71 -30.06
CA VAL A 191 -5.33 -9.64 -31.09
C VAL A 191 -6.49 -10.48 -31.63
N ALA A 192 -6.70 -10.46 -32.94
CA ALA A 192 -7.72 -11.25 -33.62
C ALA A 192 -9.13 -11.15 -32.98
N GLY A 193 -9.54 -9.93 -32.63
CA GLY A 193 -10.85 -9.69 -32.01
C GLY A 193 -10.91 -9.94 -30.49
N LYS A 194 -9.80 -10.29 -29.84
CA LYS A 194 -9.75 -10.66 -28.42
C LYS A 194 -8.78 -9.79 -27.63
N LEU A 195 -9.15 -9.46 -26.39
CA LEU A 195 -8.25 -8.82 -25.43
C LEU A 195 -7.38 -9.89 -24.76
N VAL A 196 -6.07 -9.76 -24.91
CA VAL A 196 -5.08 -10.68 -24.35
C VAL A 196 -4.20 -9.91 -23.37
N PRO A 197 -4.13 -10.30 -22.08
CA PRO A 197 -3.27 -9.63 -21.12
C PRO A 197 -1.80 -9.86 -21.48
N ALA A 198 -1.08 -8.75 -21.69
CA ALA A 198 0.31 -8.75 -22.14
C ALA A 198 1.28 -8.32 -21.02
N VAL A 199 0.85 -7.40 -20.15
CA VAL A 199 1.65 -6.89 -19.01
C VAL A 199 0.83 -6.99 -17.74
N TYR A 200 1.46 -7.42 -16.66
CA TYR A 200 0.89 -7.51 -15.32
C TYR A 200 1.66 -6.63 -14.37
N CYS A 201 0.98 -5.77 -13.62
CA CYS A 201 1.58 -4.85 -12.65
C CYS A 201 0.97 -5.10 -11.27
N LEU A 202 1.81 -5.50 -10.32
CA LEU A 202 1.45 -5.51 -8.90
C LEU A 202 1.76 -4.14 -8.32
N CYS A 203 0.73 -3.41 -7.91
CA CYS A 203 0.84 -2.04 -7.40
C CYS A 203 0.52 -1.97 -5.91
N THR A 204 1.33 -1.23 -5.14
CA THR A 204 1.04 -0.94 -3.72
C THR A 204 -0.03 0.12 -3.55
N ASP A 205 -0.34 0.88 -4.59
CA ASP A 205 -1.27 2.01 -4.56
C ASP A 205 -2.17 2.03 -5.82
N LYS A 206 -3.24 2.84 -5.76
CA LYS A 206 -4.28 2.99 -6.79
C LYS A 206 -4.43 4.43 -7.29
N ASP A 207 -3.35 5.19 -7.26
CA ASP A 207 -3.36 6.61 -7.57
C ASP A 207 -2.94 6.89 -9.02
N ILE A 208 -3.32 8.07 -9.51
CA ILE A 208 -2.98 8.56 -10.86
C ILE A 208 -1.46 8.53 -11.11
N PRO A 209 -0.60 8.97 -10.16
CA PRO A 209 0.85 8.89 -10.33
C PRO A 209 1.35 7.46 -10.59
N THR A 210 0.83 6.46 -9.89
CA THR A 210 1.22 5.05 -10.06
C THR A 210 0.97 4.57 -11.49
N TYR A 211 -0.19 4.89 -12.04
CA TYR A 211 -0.51 4.55 -13.43
C TYR A 211 0.37 5.33 -14.43
N GLY A 212 0.60 6.61 -14.18
CA GLY A 212 1.50 7.44 -15.01
C GLY A 212 2.92 6.87 -15.08
N PHE A 213 3.47 6.41 -13.95
CA PHE A 213 4.79 5.78 -13.91
C PHE A 213 4.86 4.45 -14.67
N ILE A 214 3.79 3.64 -14.64
CA ILE A 214 3.75 2.37 -15.37
C ILE A 214 3.74 2.60 -16.88
N LEU A 215 3.02 3.63 -17.33
CA LEU A 215 2.90 3.97 -18.75
C LEU A 215 4.09 4.77 -19.31
N SER A 216 4.92 5.36 -18.45
CA SER A 216 6.11 6.10 -18.86
C SER A 216 7.36 5.22 -19.01
N LYS A 217 7.22 3.90 -18.93
CA LYS A 217 8.32 2.91 -19.00
C LYS A 217 8.23 2.14 -20.31
#